data_AF-A0A4R5AK46-F1
#
_entry.id   AF-A0A4R5AK46-F1
#
_cell.length_a   1.000
_cell.length_b   1.000
_cell.length_c   1.000
_cell.angle_alpha   90.00
_cell.angle_beta   90.00
_cell.angle_gamma   90.00
#
_symmetry.space_group_name_H-M   'P 1'
#
loop_
_entity.id
_entity.type
_entity.pdbx_description
1 polymer ?
#
loop_
_entity_poly.entity_id
_entity_poly.type
_entity_poly.pdbx_seq_one_letter_code
_entity_poly.pdbx_strand_id
1 'polypeptide(L)'
;MPTKTDLPPAPIAEPFVPKWTGLAALDPAALRAAAGAVIAAPLPAVNTTLVSPAGFDAFDDDGPGTPPRPLAQLRTTASGVMRLYAGRTRLADLGRPAILDPTALTRLRPYAGVQVPFGAAPGPVELAGFLRQLLVGGVPVYAPDLPLVVRRLLGPVLGELVATLTPSTLADPYRRERWSVAARRAALRAATAAAGVASSPPSVTAVVAPGDAALLRDLRRQTWPAVTVRVADGAAERRQALETCETDLVTLPVAGLSYAPEHVEDLVLGRGYGQRPVSGVLMRRTFLPALDTTVRAAGEGGERPARTLTAATVLGSPADLLALGLDRSDAPAATVDVGDDGYAIHDLGVRRIARDAATVDAALRAGGRQVDGTGRIDPGYASYFARTA
;
A
#
# COMPACT_ATOMS: atom_id res chain seq x y z
N MET A 1 18.32 -14.21 -1.87
CA MET A 1 17.44 -15.35 -1.61
C MET A 1 16.42 -15.43 -2.74
N PRO A 2 16.21 -16.59 -3.39
CA PRO A 2 15.02 -16.76 -4.21
C PRO A 2 13.82 -16.70 -3.27
N THR A 3 13.02 -15.64 -3.33
CA THR A 3 11.75 -15.62 -2.59
C THR A 3 10.81 -16.58 -3.30
N LYS A 4 10.16 -17.44 -2.50
CA LYS A 4 9.21 -18.51 -2.87
C LYS A 4 7.91 -17.99 -3.54
N THR A 5 7.98 -16.87 -4.27
CA THR A 5 6.87 -16.17 -4.93
C THR A 5 6.66 -16.57 -6.39
N ASP A 6 7.54 -17.42 -6.95
CA ASP A 6 7.36 -18.04 -8.27
C ASP A 6 6.60 -19.37 -8.22
N LEU A 7 6.00 -19.71 -7.07
CA LEU A 7 5.15 -20.88 -7.00
C LEU A 7 3.95 -20.64 -7.92
N PRO A 8 3.75 -21.47 -8.97
CA PRO A 8 2.51 -21.42 -9.73
C PRO A 8 1.35 -21.54 -8.74
N PRO A 9 0.20 -20.90 -9.01
CA PRO A 9 -0.95 -21.02 -8.13
C PRO A 9 -1.14 -22.50 -7.84
N ALA A 10 -1.09 -22.88 -6.56
CA ALA A 10 -1.29 -24.27 -6.18
C ALA A 10 -2.56 -24.73 -6.91
N PRO A 11 -2.51 -25.83 -7.68
CA PRO A 11 -3.71 -26.34 -8.32
C PRO A 11 -4.73 -26.45 -7.20
N ILE A 12 -5.87 -25.78 -7.38
CA ILE A 12 -7.03 -26.06 -6.55
C ILE A 12 -7.31 -27.52 -6.89
N ALA A 13 -6.75 -28.45 -6.11
CA ALA A 13 -7.27 -29.79 -6.04
C ALA A 13 -8.79 -29.61 -5.91
N GLU A 14 -9.61 -30.40 -6.57
CA GLU A 14 -11.04 -30.32 -6.33
C GLU A 14 -11.33 -30.98 -4.97
N PRO A 15 -11.47 -30.25 -3.85
CA PRO A 15 -12.50 -30.61 -2.91
C PRO A 15 -13.59 -29.55 -3.06
N PHE A 16 -14.71 -30.01 -3.60
CA PHE A 16 -16.05 -29.46 -3.41
C PHE A 16 -16.09 -28.01 -2.87
N VAL A 17 -15.86 -27.03 -3.75
CA VAL A 17 -16.25 -25.64 -3.45
C VAL A 17 -17.69 -25.48 -3.93
N PRO A 18 -18.69 -25.40 -3.04
CA PRO A 18 -20.07 -25.33 -3.45
C PRO A 18 -20.36 -23.99 -4.13
N LYS A 19 -20.98 -24.04 -5.32
CA LYS A 19 -21.52 -22.86 -6.01
C LYS A 19 -22.61 -22.21 -5.17
N TRP A 20 -22.91 -20.94 -5.42
CA TRP A 20 -24.03 -20.24 -4.76
C TRP A 20 -25.36 -20.99 -4.88
N THR A 21 -25.65 -21.53 -6.06
CA THR A 21 -26.87 -22.31 -6.30
C THR A 21 -26.89 -23.62 -5.51
N GLY A 22 -25.73 -24.25 -5.34
CA GLY A 22 -25.59 -25.45 -4.51
C GLY A 22 -25.83 -25.15 -3.04
N LEU A 23 -25.24 -24.06 -2.52
CA LEU A 23 -25.45 -23.61 -1.14
C LEU A 23 -26.90 -23.22 -0.86
N ALA A 24 -27.55 -22.53 -1.79
CA ALA A 24 -28.95 -22.10 -1.66
C ALA A 24 -29.94 -23.28 -1.63
N ALA A 25 -29.56 -24.43 -2.18
CA ALA A 25 -30.38 -25.64 -2.20
C ALA A 25 -30.20 -26.53 -0.95
N LEU A 26 -29.22 -26.24 -0.09
CA LEU A 26 -29.00 -27.01 1.14
C LEU A 26 -30.05 -26.69 2.20
N ASP A 27 -30.44 -27.69 2.97
CA ASP A 27 -31.19 -27.45 4.21
C ASP A 27 -30.33 -26.69 5.25
N PRO A 28 -30.94 -26.08 6.28
CA PRO A 28 -30.20 -25.28 7.26
C PRO A 28 -29.09 -26.03 8.01
N ALA A 29 -29.21 -27.34 8.24
CA ALA A 29 -28.19 -28.12 8.94
C ALA A 29 -26.99 -28.41 8.03
N ALA A 30 -27.25 -28.85 6.80
CA ALA A 30 -26.25 -29.05 5.76
C ALA A 30 -25.54 -27.73 5.40
N LEU A 31 -26.26 -26.60 5.36
CA LEU A 31 -25.70 -25.29 5.12
C LEU A 31 -24.73 -24.85 6.24
N ARG A 32 -25.05 -25.12 7.52
CA ARG A 32 -24.13 -24.84 8.64
C ARG A 32 -22.85 -25.66 8.55
N ALA A 33 -22.97 -26.94 8.21
CA ALA A 33 -21.82 -27.82 8.02
C ALA A 33 -20.95 -27.35 6.84
N ALA A 34 -21.58 -27.04 5.70
CA ALA A 34 -20.91 -26.51 4.52
C ALA A 34 -20.24 -25.16 4.79
N ALA A 35 -20.85 -24.29 5.60
CA ALA A 35 -20.25 -23.01 5.97
C ALA A 35 -18.93 -23.18 6.74
N GLY A 36 -18.85 -24.16 7.65
CA GLY A 36 -17.61 -24.50 8.35
C GLY A 36 -16.50 -24.95 7.39
N ALA A 37 -16.83 -25.86 6.46
CA ALA A 37 -15.90 -26.35 5.46
C ALA A 37 -15.44 -25.24 4.49
N VAL A 38 -16.36 -24.37 4.05
CA VAL A 38 -16.03 -23.22 3.19
C VAL A 38 -15.10 -22.25 3.89
N ILE A 39 -15.35 -21.89 5.16
CA ILE A 39 -14.49 -20.95 5.91
C ILE A 39 -13.07 -21.51 6.10
N ALA A 40 -12.92 -22.83 6.19
CA ALA A 40 -11.62 -23.50 6.28
C ALA A 40 -10.93 -23.71 4.92
N ALA A 41 -11.59 -23.40 3.80
CA ALA A 41 -11.05 -23.64 2.48
C ALA A 41 -9.86 -22.71 2.18
N PRO A 42 -8.77 -23.24 1.60
CA PRO A 42 -7.66 -22.40 1.17
C PRO A 42 -8.10 -21.48 0.03
N LEU A 43 -7.76 -20.19 0.13
CA LEU A 43 -8.01 -19.25 -0.96
C LEU A 43 -7.02 -19.45 -2.12
N PRO A 44 -7.47 -19.34 -3.39
CA PRO A 44 -6.61 -19.42 -4.57
C PRO A 44 -5.42 -18.45 -4.46
N ALA A 45 -4.21 -18.91 -4.79
CA ALA A 45 -3.00 -18.11 -4.68
C ALA A 45 -3.13 -16.75 -5.40
N VAL A 46 -2.52 -15.72 -4.83
CA VAL A 46 -2.47 -14.39 -5.46
C VAL A 46 -1.41 -14.42 -6.55
N ASN A 47 -1.74 -13.90 -7.74
CA ASN A 47 -0.76 -13.69 -8.79
C ASN A 47 0.28 -12.67 -8.31
N THR A 48 1.52 -13.13 -8.09
CA THR A 48 2.61 -12.31 -7.53
C THR A 48 3.10 -11.23 -8.48
N THR A 49 2.79 -11.34 -9.78
CA THR A 49 3.04 -10.24 -10.74
C THR A 49 2.16 -9.01 -10.48
N LEU A 50 1.09 -9.15 -9.70
CA LEU A 50 0.22 -8.04 -9.24
C LEU A 50 0.77 -7.30 -8.04
N VAL A 51 1.92 -7.71 -7.53
CA VAL A 51 2.48 -7.19 -6.29
C VAL A 51 3.39 -5.98 -6.55
N SER A 52 3.80 -5.76 -7.81
CA SER A 52 4.61 -4.61 -8.24
C SER A 52 3.94 -3.64 -9.25
N PRO A 53 2.64 -3.28 -9.13
CA PRO A 53 2.05 -2.26 -9.97
C PRO A 53 2.31 -0.89 -9.36
N ALA A 54 2.69 0.08 -10.22
CA ALA A 54 2.47 1.51 -9.95
C ALA A 54 1.14 1.64 -9.21
N GLY A 55 1.20 2.10 -7.96
CA GLY A 55 0.05 2.18 -7.05
C GLY A 55 -1.16 2.79 -7.76
N PHE A 56 -2.36 2.54 -7.23
CA PHE A 56 -3.56 3.16 -7.80
C PHE A 56 -3.35 4.67 -7.81
N ASP A 57 -3.43 5.28 -9.00
CA ASP A 57 -3.08 6.69 -9.19
C ASP A 57 -3.83 7.52 -8.13
N ALA A 58 -3.12 8.43 -7.47
CA ALA A 58 -3.78 9.33 -6.53
C ALA A 58 -4.72 10.31 -7.25
N PHE A 59 -4.71 10.30 -8.60
CA PHE A 59 -5.42 11.22 -9.47
C PHE A 59 -5.05 12.65 -9.12
N ASP A 60 -3.74 12.88 -9.00
CA ASP A 60 -3.17 14.16 -8.61
C ASP A 60 -3.62 15.29 -9.57
N ASP A 61 -4.01 14.93 -10.81
CA ASP A 61 -4.51 15.83 -11.86
C ASP A 61 -6.02 16.13 -11.80
N ASP A 62 -6.81 15.43 -10.98
CA ASP A 62 -8.26 15.69 -10.87
C ASP A 62 -8.50 17.01 -10.13
N GLY A 63 -8.49 18.14 -10.83
CA GLY A 63 -8.72 19.46 -10.25
C GLY A 63 -10.12 19.63 -9.63
N PRO A 64 -10.36 20.74 -8.90
CA PRO A 64 -11.69 21.08 -8.38
C PRO A 64 -12.76 20.99 -9.48
N GLY A 65 -13.86 20.30 -9.20
CA GLY A 65 -14.97 20.14 -10.15
C GLY A 65 -14.83 19.00 -11.16
N THR A 66 -13.72 18.24 -11.13
CA THR A 66 -13.60 17.00 -11.93
C THR A 66 -14.68 16.00 -11.47
N PRO A 67 -15.46 15.40 -12.39
CA PRO A 67 -16.47 14.43 -12.01
C PRO A 67 -15.82 13.23 -11.29
N PRO A 68 -16.53 12.61 -10.33
CA PRO A 68 -16.03 11.40 -9.68
C PRO A 68 -15.68 10.33 -10.71
N ARG A 69 -14.51 9.72 -10.55
CA ARG A 69 -14.09 8.62 -11.41
C ARG A 69 -15.10 7.47 -11.30
N PRO A 70 -15.48 6.84 -12.42
CA PRO A 70 -16.46 5.75 -12.40
C PRO A 70 -15.90 4.50 -11.72
N LEU A 71 -16.78 3.60 -11.29
CA LEU A 71 -16.41 2.26 -10.86
C LEU A 71 -16.39 1.30 -12.06
N ALA A 72 -15.38 0.45 -12.13
CA ALA A 72 -15.45 -0.76 -12.93
C ALA A 72 -16.42 -1.75 -12.27
N GLN A 73 -16.94 -2.72 -13.02
CA GLN A 73 -17.92 -3.69 -12.54
C GLN A 73 -17.43 -5.11 -12.77
N LEU A 74 -17.47 -5.93 -11.73
CA LEU A 74 -17.33 -7.38 -11.85
C LEU A 74 -18.66 -7.98 -12.33
N ARG A 75 -18.59 -8.85 -13.34
CA ARG A 75 -19.73 -9.62 -13.82
C ARG A 75 -19.34 -11.08 -14.02
N THR A 76 -20.27 -11.98 -13.76
CA THR A 76 -20.12 -13.41 -14.09
C THR A 76 -21.02 -13.76 -15.27
N THR A 77 -20.46 -14.47 -16.23
CA THR A 77 -21.23 -15.03 -17.36
C THR A 77 -22.05 -16.24 -16.92
N ALA A 78 -23.01 -16.66 -17.75
CA ALA A 78 -23.79 -17.87 -17.50
C ALA A 78 -22.92 -19.15 -17.36
N SER A 79 -21.75 -19.18 -18.01
CA SER A 79 -20.78 -20.28 -17.90
C SER A 79 -19.89 -20.19 -16.64
N GLY A 80 -20.07 -19.17 -15.80
CA GLY A 80 -19.29 -18.97 -14.58
C GLY A 80 -17.97 -18.22 -14.77
N VAL A 81 -17.67 -17.72 -15.97
CA VAL A 81 -16.44 -16.93 -16.21
C VAL A 81 -16.64 -15.51 -15.68
N MET A 82 -15.67 -15.01 -14.91
CA MET A 82 -15.67 -13.64 -14.36
C MET A 82 -15.01 -12.66 -15.32
N ARG A 83 -15.57 -11.45 -15.41
CA ARG A 83 -15.15 -10.39 -16.34
C ARG A 83 -15.26 -9.02 -15.70
N LEU A 84 -14.34 -8.13 -16.05
CA LEU A 84 -14.37 -6.73 -15.63
C LEU A 84 -14.91 -5.83 -16.76
N TYR A 85 -15.78 -4.89 -16.41
CA TYR A 85 -16.42 -3.98 -17.35
C TYR A 85 -16.36 -2.53 -16.88
N ALA A 86 -16.38 -1.61 -17.84
CA ALA A 86 -16.65 -0.19 -17.65
C ALA A 86 -17.83 0.20 -18.53
N GLY A 87 -19.02 0.28 -17.91
CA GLY A 87 -20.27 0.40 -18.66
C GLY A 87 -20.47 -0.79 -19.61
N ARG A 88 -20.28 -0.56 -20.92
CA ARG A 88 -20.36 -1.58 -21.98
C ARG A 88 -18.99 -2.12 -22.42
N THR A 89 -17.92 -1.42 -22.08
CA THR A 89 -16.56 -1.79 -22.49
C THR A 89 -16.04 -2.91 -21.60
N ARG A 90 -15.60 -4.02 -22.20
CA ARG A 90 -14.94 -5.10 -21.46
C ARG A 90 -13.49 -4.71 -21.19
N LEU A 91 -13.10 -4.67 -19.92
CA LEU A 91 -11.73 -4.35 -19.49
C LEU A 91 -10.84 -5.60 -19.48
N ALA A 92 -11.36 -6.72 -18.96
CA ALA A 92 -10.61 -7.96 -18.85
C ALA A 92 -11.53 -9.20 -18.83
N ASP A 93 -11.01 -10.32 -19.33
CA ASP A 93 -11.56 -11.66 -19.13
C ASP A 93 -10.63 -12.39 -18.16
N LEU A 94 -11.15 -12.88 -17.04
CA LEU A 94 -10.33 -13.41 -15.96
C LEU A 94 -10.13 -14.93 -16.05
N GLY A 95 -10.84 -15.61 -16.96
CA GLY A 95 -10.77 -17.06 -17.10
C GLY A 95 -11.39 -17.84 -15.94
N ARG A 96 -10.98 -19.11 -15.81
CA ARG A 96 -11.38 -20.02 -14.73
C ARG A 96 -10.21 -20.96 -14.39
N PRO A 97 -9.58 -20.84 -13.19
CA PRO A 97 -9.88 -19.89 -12.12
C PRO A 97 -9.65 -18.44 -12.55
N ALA A 98 -10.30 -17.50 -11.87
CA ALA A 98 -10.15 -16.09 -12.20
C ALA A 98 -8.79 -15.57 -11.75
N ILE A 99 -7.99 -15.13 -12.71
CA ILE A 99 -6.67 -14.55 -12.48
C ILE A 99 -6.68 -13.10 -12.96
N LEU A 100 -6.35 -12.19 -12.06
CA LEU A 100 -6.05 -10.81 -12.44
C LEU A 100 -4.59 -10.76 -12.90
N ASP A 101 -4.33 -10.19 -14.08
CA ASP A 101 -2.98 -10.00 -14.61
C ASP A 101 -2.56 -8.51 -14.58
N PRO A 102 -1.28 -8.18 -14.77
CA PRO A 102 -0.80 -6.79 -14.76
C PRO A 102 -1.45 -5.89 -15.84
N THR A 103 -1.88 -6.46 -16.97
CA THR A 103 -2.55 -5.72 -18.04
C THR A 103 -3.96 -5.31 -17.61
N ALA A 104 -4.72 -6.25 -17.03
CA ALA A 104 -6.04 -6.02 -16.46
C ALA A 104 -5.97 -5.00 -15.31
N LEU A 105 -4.96 -5.12 -14.44
CA LEU A 105 -4.75 -4.16 -13.36
C LEU A 105 -4.42 -2.75 -13.88
N THR A 106 -3.57 -2.64 -14.91
CA THR A 106 -3.27 -1.35 -15.56
C THR A 106 -4.54 -0.70 -16.12
N ARG A 107 -5.45 -1.49 -16.71
CA ARG A 107 -6.74 -1.01 -17.21
C ARG A 107 -7.70 -0.56 -16.12
N LEU A 108 -7.51 -0.97 -14.86
CA LEU A 108 -8.32 -0.55 -13.73
C LEU A 108 -7.88 0.80 -13.11
N ARG A 109 -6.63 1.24 -13.35
CA ARG A 109 -6.10 2.49 -12.77
C ARG A 109 -6.92 3.75 -13.05
N PRO A 110 -7.60 3.91 -14.21
CA PRO A 110 -8.42 5.10 -14.45
C PRO A 110 -9.75 5.18 -13.67
N TYR A 111 -10.14 4.13 -12.94
CA TYR A 111 -11.42 4.01 -12.25
C TYR A 111 -11.27 4.39 -10.76
N ALA A 112 -12.35 4.60 -10.01
CA ALA A 112 -12.23 4.78 -8.54
C ALA A 112 -12.03 3.45 -7.78
N GLY A 113 -12.34 2.33 -8.43
CA GLY A 113 -12.34 1.00 -7.83
C GLY A 113 -13.20 0.03 -8.65
N VAL A 114 -13.46 -1.14 -8.08
CA VAL A 114 -14.31 -2.19 -8.65
C VAL A 114 -15.55 -2.38 -7.78
N GLN A 115 -16.72 -2.19 -8.38
CA GLN A 115 -17.99 -2.59 -7.82
C GLN A 115 -18.19 -4.10 -7.99
N VAL A 116 -18.49 -4.76 -6.88
CA VAL A 116 -18.70 -6.21 -6.80
C VAL A 116 -20.09 -6.48 -6.25
N PRO A 117 -21.07 -6.76 -7.14
CA PRO A 117 -22.41 -7.15 -6.73
C PRO A 117 -22.44 -8.46 -5.93
N PHE A 118 -23.51 -8.65 -5.16
CA PHE A 118 -23.81 -9.95 -4.57
C PHE A 118 -23.83 -11.04 -5.66
N GLY A 119 -23.14 -12.16 -5.42
CA GLY A 119 -23.11 -13.28 -6.35
C GLY A 119 -22.28 -13.05 -7.63
N ALA A 120 -21.43 -12.02 -7.70
CA ALA A 120 -20.58 -11.72 -8.86
C ALA A 120 -19.41 -12.71 -9.11
N ALA A 121 -19.51 -13.94 -8.57
CA ALA A 121 -18.63 -15.07 -8.84
C ALA A 121 -19.42 -16.38 -8.81
N PRO A 122 -18.88 -17.50 -9.34
CA PRO A 122 -19.53 -18.81 -9.25
C PRO A 122 -19.83 -19.31 -7.82
N GLY A 123 -19.00 -18.91 -6.86
CA GLY A 123 -19.07 -19.33 -5.48
C GLY A 123 -18.29 -18.41 -4.52
N PRO A 124 -18.38 -18.67 -3.20
CA PRO A 124 -17.77 -17.83 -2.17
C PRO A 124 -16.23 -17.84 -2.18
N VAL A 125 -15.61 -18.98 -2.46
CA VAL A 125 -14.14 -19.11 -2.45
C VAL A 125 -13.54 -18.41 -3.67
N GLU A 126 -14.15 -18.56 -4.84
CA GLU A 126 -13.74 -17.84 -6.05
C GLU A 126 -13.89 -16.33 -5.89
N LEU A 127 -14.98 -15.88 -5.25
CA LEU A 127 -15.17 -14.46 -4.95
C LEU A 127 -14.07 -13.97 -4.00
N ALA A 128 -13.87 -14.63 -2.86
CA ALA A 128 -12.85 -14.24 -1.88
C ALA A 128 -11.43 -14.23 -2.49
N GLY A 129 -11.10 -15.25 -3.29
CA GLY A 129 -9.83 -15.33 -4.01
C GLY A 129 -9.62 -14.18 -4.99
N PHE A 130 -10.66 -13.82 -5.76
CA PHE A 130 -10.60 -12.67 -6.66
C PHE A 130 -10.51 -11.33 -5.92
N LEU A 131 -11.29 -11.14 -4.86
CA LEU A 131 -11.22 -9.95 -4.02
C LEU A 131 -9.80 -9.77 -3.44
N ARG A 132 -9.18 -10.84 -2.95
CA ARG A 132 -7.80 -10.79 -2.45
C ARG A 132 -6.81 -10.33 -3.51
N GLN A 133 -6.96 -10.75 -4.77
CA GLN A 133 -6.10 -10.29 -5.88
C GLN A 133 -6.26 -8.79 -6.14
N LEU A 134 -7.50 -8.26 -6.14
CA LEU A 134 -7.74 -6.82 -6.27
C LEU A 134 -7.08 -6.03 -5.13
N LEU A 135 -7.26 -6.50 -3.89
CA LEU A 135 -6.74 -5.83 -2.69
C LEU A 135 -5.21 -5.83 -2.65
N VAL A 136 -4.55 -6.93 -3.05
CA VAL A 136 -3.08 -6.96 -3.21
C VAL A 136 -2.61 -6.01 -4.30
N GLY A 137 -3.37 -5.85 -5.38
CA GLY A 137 -3.10 -4.84 -6.42
C GLY A 137 -3.43 -3.41 -6.00
N GLY A 138 -3.84 -3.17 -4.75
CA GLY A 138 -4.23 -1.85 -4.25
C GLY A 138 -5.53 -1.31 -4.84
N VAL A 139 -6.39 -2.16 -5.43
CA VAL A 139 -7.64 -1.72 -6.05
C VAL A 139 -8.77 -1.63 -5.00
N PRO A 140 -9.42 -0.47 -4.85
CA PRO A 140 -10.60 -0.35 -4.01
C PRO A 140 -11.73 -1.29 -4.44
N VAL A 141 -12.31 -2.03 -3.49
CA VAL A 141 -13.39 -3.00 -3.72
C VAL A 141 -14.67 -2.50 -3.05
N TYR A 142 -15.64 -2.06 -3.86
CA TYR A 142 -16.95 -1.65 -3.39
C TYR A 142 -17.94 -2.81 -3.45
N ALA A 143 -18.19 -3.44 -2.30
CA ALA A 143 -19.10 -4.58 -2.17
C ALA A 143 -20.09 -4.33 -1.00
N PRO A 144 -21.11 -3.47 -1.17
CA PRO A 144 -22.03 -3.10 -0.09
C PRO A 144 -22.79 -4.31 0.47
N ASP A 145 -23.05 -5.31 -0.38
CA ASP A 145 -23.75 -6.56 -0.03
C ASP A 145 -22.77 -7.74 0.10
N LEU A 146 -21.58 -7.51 0.67
CA LEU A 146 -20.56 -8.55 0.81
C LEU A 146 -21.10 -9.73 1.65
N PRO A 147 -21.20 -10.96 1.08
CA PRO A 147 -21.73 -12.10 1.82
C PRO A 147 -20.89 -12.40 3.07
N LEU A 148 -21.53 -12.70 4.20
CA LEU A 148 -20.84 -12.95 5.47
C LEU A 148 -19.80 -14.08 5.37
N VAL A 149 -20.07 -15.12 4.58
CA VAL A 149 -19.12 -16.22 4.34
C VAL A 149 -17.85 -15.73 3.61
N VAL A 150 -17.98 -14.81 2.67
CA VAL A 150 -16.86 -14.21 1.94
C VAL A 150 -16.08 -13.27 2.84
N ARG A 151 -16.78 -12.48 3.68
CA ARG A 151 -16.16 -11.66 4.72
C ARG A 151 -15.31 -12.49 5.68
N ARG A 152 -15.80 -13.66 6.10
CA ARG A 152 -15.05 -14.59 6.96
C ARG A 152 -13.86 -15.23 6.24
N LEU A 153 -14.02 -15.62 4.98
CA LEU A 153 -12.94 -16.15 4.14
C LEU A 153 -11.78 -15.16 3.95
N LEU A 154 -12.07 -13.87 3.80
CA LEU A 154 -11.04 -12.83 3.73
C LEU A 154 -10.30 -12.61 5.07
N GLY A 155 -10.85 -13.12 6.18
CA GLY A 155 -10.39 -12.83 7.53
C GLY A 155 -10.93 -11.50 8.07
N PRO A 156 -10.80 -11.27 9.39
CA PRO A 156 -11.47 -10.17 10.09
C PRO A 156 -11.07 -8.79 9.56
N VAL A 157 -9.77 -8.55 9.33
CA VAL A 157 -9.26 -7.23 8.90
C VAL A 157 -9.71 -6.88 7.49
N LEU A 158 -9.47 -7.75 6.51
CA LEU A 158 -9.85 -7.50 5.12
C LEU A 158 -11.35 -7.50 4.92
N GLY A 159 -12.05 -8.43 5.57
CA GLY A 159 -13.50 -8.48 5.56
C GLY A 159 -14.13 -7.19 6.08
N GLU A 160 -13.59 -6.60 7.16
CA GLU A 160 -14.04 -5.31 7.68
C GLU A 160 -13.76 -4.16 6.72
N LEU A 161 -12.54 -4.07 6.18
CA LEU A 161 -12.15 -3.00 5.27
C LEU A 161 -13.05 -2.95 4.03
N VAL A 162 -13.36 -4.11 3.43
CA VAL A 162 -14.26 -4.20 2.27
C VAL A 162 -15.70 -3.86 2.65
N ALA A 163 -16.19 -4.36 3.78
CA ALA A 163 -17.57 -4.13 4.22
C ALA A 163 -17.85 -2.67 4.61
N THR A 164 -16.82 -1.93 5.03
CA THR A 164 -16.95 -0.53 5.49
C THR A 164 -16.58 0.50 4.43
N LEU A 165 -16.17 0.07 3.22
CA LEU A 165 -15.86 1.00 2.14
C LEU A 165 -17.14 1.69 1.64
N THR A 166 -17.17 3.02 1.73
CA THR A 166 -18.30 3.85 1.33
C THR A 166 -18.07 4.55 -0.01
N PRO A 167 -19.15 5.00 -0.69
CA PRO A 167 -19.03 5.88 -1.84
C PRO A 167 -18.29 7.20 -1.54
N SER A 168 -18.43 7.73 -0.33
CA SER A 168 -17.72 8.96 0.07
C SER A 168 -16.21 8.76 0.21
N THR A 169 -15.77 7.62 0.74
CA THR A 169 -14.35 7.24 0.75
C THR A 169 -13.81 7.06 -0.65
N LEU A 170 -14.60 6.50 -1.57
CA LEU A 170 -14.22 6.33 -2.98
C LEU A 170 -14.18 7.64 -3.76
N ALA A 171 -15.01 8.62 -3.42
CA ALA A 171 -15.05 9.92 -4.08
C ALA A 171 -13.87 10.82 -3.68
N ASP A 172 -13.43 10.72 -2.43
CA ASP A 172 -12.31 11.48 -1.88
C ASP A 172 -10.96 10.80 -2.22
N PRO A 173 -10.07 11.45 -3.00
CA PRO A 173 -8.81 10.83 -3.42
C PRO A 173 -7.89 10.44 -2.26
N TYR A 174 -7.81 11.24 -1.21
CA TYR A 174 -6.94 10.97 -0.07
C TYR A 174 -7.49 9.82 0.78
N ARG A 175 -8.79 9.82 1.07
CA ARG A 175 -9.43 8.71 1.80
C ARG A 175 -9.34 7.41 1.02
N ARG A 176 -9.53 7.46 -0.30
CA ARG A 176 -9.37 6.30 -1.19
C ARG A 176 -7.94 5.75 -1.18
N GLU A 177 -6.93 6.62 -1.29
CA GLU A 177 -5.51 6.24 -1.22
C GLU A 177 -5.18 5.57 0.12
N ARG A 178 -5.61 6.19 1.24
CA ARG A 178 -5.43 5.62 2.58
C ARG A 178 -6.08 4.26 2.74
N TRP A 179 -7.31 4.11 2.24
CA TRP A 179 -8.02 2.84 2.28
C TRP A 179 -7.29 1.79 1.44
N SER A 180 -6.86 2.14 0.23
CA SER A 180 -6.13 1.25 -0.69
C SER A 180 -4.86 0.71 -0.06
N VAL A 181 -4.05 1.58 0.52
CA VAL A 181 -2.82 1.21 1.23
C VAL A 181 -3.10 0.28 2.42
N ALA A 182 -4.08 0.61 3.26
CA ALA A 182 -4.44 -0.22 4.41
C ALA A 182 -4.93 -1.61 3.99
N ALA A 183 -5.79 -1.67 2.97
CA ALA A 183 -6.29 -2.92 2.41
C ALA A 183 -5.19 -3.77 1.78
N ARG A 184 -4.28 -3.14 1.03
CA ARG A 184 -3.13 -3.82 0.42
C ARG A 184 -2.19 -4.40 1.45
N ARG A 185 -1.82 -3.62 2.47
CA ARG A 185 -1.00 -4.09 3.60
C ARG A 185 -1.61 -5.33 4.26
N ALA A 186 -2.90 -5.27 4.58
CA ALA A 186 -3.62 -6.39 5.16
C ALA A 186 -3.67 -7.60 4.21
N ALA A 187 -3.83 -7.37 2.90
CA ALA A 187 -3.92 -8.42 1.90
C ALA A 187 -2.58 -9.13 1.70
N LEU A 188 -1.48 -8.38 1.68
CA LEU A 188 -0.12 -8.91 1.59
C LEU A 188 0.24 -9.74 2.83
N ARG A 189 -0.06 -9.24 4.04
CA ARG A 189 0.12 -10.03 5.28
C ARG A 189 -0.64 -11.35 5.22
N ALA A 190 -1.91 -11.30 4.84
CA ALA A 190 -2.76 -12.49 4.75
C ALA A 190 -2.24 -13.48 3.69
N ALA A 191 -1.76 -12.98 2.54
CA ALA A 191 -1.18 -13.82 1.49
C ALA A 191 0.12 -14.49 1.94
N THR A 192 1.03 -13.75 2.60
CA THR A 192 2.28 -14.29 3.14
C THR A 192 2.02 -15.36 4.20
N ALA A 193 1.09 -15.10 5.13
CA ALA A 193 0.72 -16.07 6.16
C ALA A 193 0.11 -17.35 5.55
N ALA A 194 -0.78 -17.21 4.56
CA ALA A 194 -1.43 -18.34 3.90
C ALA A 194 -0.45 -19.23 3.09
N ALA A 195 0.66 -18.67 2.63
CA ALA A 195 1.69 -19.43 1.92
C ALA A 195 2.52 -20.36 2.84
N GLY A 196 2.20 -20.42 4.15
CA GLY A 196 2.92 -21.26 5.11
C GLY A 196 4.39 -20.85 5.29
N VAL A 197 4.74 -19.64 4.88
CA VAL A 197 6.08 -19.09 5.06
C VAL A 197 6.20 -18.71 6.53
N ALA A 198 6.68 -19.65 7.34
CA ALA A 198 7.17 -19.37 8.68
C ALA A 198 8.46 -18.54 8.55
N SER A 199 8.31 -17.24 8.31
CA SER A 199 9.40 -16.29 8.46
C SER A 199 9.13 -15.50 9.73
N SER A 200 10.03 -15.59 10.70
CA SER A 200 10.17 -14.51 11.66
C SER A 200 10.27 -13.21 10.87
N PRO A 201 9.47 -12.18 11.20
CA PRO A 201 9.57 -10.90 10.51
C PRO A 201 11.02 -10.42 10.57
N PRO A 202 11.62 -9.92 9.46
CA PRO A 202 12.98 -9.40 9.51
C PRO A 202 13.10 -8.34 10.59
N SER A 203 14.18 -8.44 11.34
CA SER A 203 14.56 -7.45 12.35
C SER A 203 15.00 -6.16 11.65
N VAL A 204 14.60 -5.01 12.21
CA VAL A 204 14.90 -3.69 11.65
C VAL A 204 15.54 -2.83 12.72
N THR A 205 16.73 -2.29 12.46
CA THR A 205 17.32 -1.22 13.29
C THR A 205 17.06 0.14 12.66
N ALA A 206 16.50 1.09 13.42
CA ALA A 206 16.46 2.49 13.05
C ALA A 206 17.68 3.20 13.67
N VAL A 207 18.58 3.71 12.82
CA VAL A 207 19.76 4.48 13.26
C VAL A 207 19.43 5.97 13.23
N VAL A 208 19.46 6.62 14.38
CA VAL A 208 19.02 8.03 14.55
C VAL A 208 20.08 8.90 15.21
N ALA A 209 20.08 10.19 14.88
CA ALA A 209 20.83 11.19 15.61
C ALA A 209 20.24 11.40 17.02
N PRO A 210 21.04 11.82 18.01
CA PRO A 210 20.54 12.16 19.34
C PRO A 210 19.59 13.37 19.31
N GLY A 211 18.68 13.43 20.28
CA GLY A 211 17.99 14.68 20.65
C GLY A 211 16.63 14.98 20.03
N ASP A 212 16.08 14.15 19.13
CA ASP A 212 14.72 14.38 18.59
C ASP A 212 13.65 13.50 19.26
N ALA A 213 12.92 14.10 20.23
CA ALA A 213 11.84 13.43 20.94
C ALA A 213 10.60 13.13 20.06
N ALA A 214 10.37 13.87 18.98
CA ALA A 214 9.27 13.61 18.05
C ALA A 214 9.59 12.39 17.18
N LEU A 215 10.81 12.31 16.65
CA LEU A 215 11.28 11.13 15.91
C LEU A 215 11.22 9.86 16.76
N LEU A 216 11.72 9.91 17.99
CA LEU A 216 11.65 8.76 18.90
C LEU A 216 10.21 8.36 19.22
N ARG A 217 9.27 9.31 19.27
CA ARG A 217 7.84 9.04 19.45
C ARG A 217 7.25 8.33 18.24
N ASP A 218 7.60 8.77 17.04
CA ASP A 218 7.15 8.14 15.78
C ASP A 218 7.72 6.71 15.65
N LEU A 219 8.98 6.49 16.03
CA LEU A 219 9.61 5.17 16.05
C LEU A 219 8.98 4.21 17.08
N ARG A 220 8.62 4.72 18.27
CA ARG A 220 7.91 3.91 19.29
C ARG A 220 6.50 3.51 18.88
N ARG A 221 5.91 4.23 17.93
CA ARG A 221 4.56 3.95 17.42
C ARG A 221 4.56 2.99 16.24
N GLN A 222 5.72 2.52 15.79
CA GLN A 222 5.79 1.62 14.64
C GLN A 222 5.00 0.33 14.90
N THR A 223 4.21 -0.09 13.92
CA THR A 223 3.42 -1.34 13.97
C THR A 223 4.26 -2.58 13.68
N TRP A 224 5.46 -2.40 13.12
CA TRP A 224 6.38 -3.49 12.85
C TRP A 224 6.93 -4.05 14.18
N PRO A 225 6.77 -5.36 14.45
CA PRO A 225 7.03 -5.92 15.78
C PRO A 225 8.52 -6.05 16.13
N ALA A 226 9.42 -5.99 15.14
CA ALA A 226 10.84 -6.25 15.32
C ALA A 226 11.71 -5.00 15.03
N VAL A 227 11.30 -3.84 15.55
CA VAL A 227 12.06 -2.58 15.42
C VAL A 227 12.88 -2.31 16.67
N THR A 228 14.18 -2.07 16.48
CA THR A 228 15.09 -1.53 17.49
C THR A 228 15.55 -0.14 17.08
N VAL A 229 15.97 0.68 18.05
CA VAL A 229 16.49 2.03 17.80
C VAL A 229 17.92 2.10 18.31
N ARG A 230 18.83 2.56 17.46
CA ARG A 230 20.23 2.81 17.80
C ARG A 230 20.54 4.29 17.60
N VAL A 231 21.07 4.92 18.63
CA VAL A 231 21.52 6.31 18.55
C VAL A 231 22.96 6.33 18.03
N ALA A 232 23.24 7.22 17.08
CA ALA A 232 24.56 7.45 16.52
C ALA A 232 24.73 8.93 16.16
N ASP A 233 25.74 9.58 16.71
CA ASP A 233 26.03 11.00 16.49
C ASP A 233 27.08 11.19 15.38
N GLY A 234 26.68 11.84 14.29
CA GLY A 234 27.53 12.09 13.14
C GLY A 234 27.88 10.86 12.28
N ALA A 235 28.64 11.10 11.21
CA ALA A 235 28.87 10.09 10.17
C ALA A 235 29.70 8.88 10.65
N ALA A 236 30.71 9.09 11.48
CA ALA A 236 31.57 8.02 11.98
C ALA A 236 30.81 7.01 12.85
N GLU A 237 29.97 7.50 13.78
CA GLU A 237 29.15 6.62 14.61
C GLU A 237 28.03 5.95 13.79
N ARG A 238 27.43 6.64 12.82
CA ARG A 238 26.44 6.04 11.91
C ARG A 238 27.07 4.90 11.11
N ARG A 239 28.28 5.10 10.59
CA ARG A 239 29.03 4.05 9.88
C ARG A 239 29.31 2.85 10.77
N GLN A 240 29.87 3.08 11.96
CA GLN A 240 30.10 2.03 12.96
C GLN A 240 28.78 1.30 13.29
N ALA A 241 27.67 2.04 13.36
CA ALA A 241 26.37 1.46 13.65
C ALA A 241 25.88 0.51 12.56
N LEU A 242 26.15 0.82 11.30
CA LEU A 242 25.87 -0.07 10.17
C LEU A 242 26.82 -1.26 10.13
N GLU A 243 28.12 -1.05 10.32
CA GLU A 243 29.14 -2.10 10.25
C GLU A 243 28.97 -3.16 11.35
N THR A 244 28.46 -2.79 12.53
CA THR A 244 28.19 -3.73 13.63
C THR A 244 26.70 -4.06 13.80
N CYS A 245 25.86 -3.78 12.81
CA CYS A 245 24.43 -4.04 12.90
C CYS A 245 24.15 -5.54 12.76
N GLU A 246 23.48 -6.14 13.74
CA GLU A 246 23.11 -7.57 13.73
C GLU A 246 21.73 -7.84 13.12
N THR A 247 20.93 -6.80 12.86
CA THR A 247 19.59 -6.95 12.30
C THR A 247 19.62 -7.14 10.79
N ASP A 248 18.58 -7.76 10.25
CA ASP A 248 18.45 -8.06 8.82
C ASP A 248 18.41 -6.79 7.96
N LEU A 249 17.75 -5.75 8.47
CA LEU A 249 17.48 -4.51 7.76
C LEU A 249 17.76 -3.28 8.63
N VAL A 250 18.09 -2.18 7.98
CA VAL A 250 18.37 -0.90 8.64
C VAL A 250 17.71 0.25 7.89
N THR A 251 17.26 1.26 8.63
CA THR A 251 16.80 2.55 8.10
C THR A 251 17.43 3.70 8.89
N LEU A 252 17.62 4.86 8.24
CA LEU A 252 18.22 6.06 8.85
C LEU A 252 17.21 7.22 8.88
N PRO A 253 16.14 7.15 9.70
CA PRO A 253 15.16 8.21 9.77
C PRO A 253 15.76 9.42 10.50
N VAL A 254 15.23 10.62 10.18
CA VAL A 254 15.84 11.88 10.62
C VAL A 254 14.85 12.83 11.25
N ALA A 255 15.40 13.77 12.03
CA ALA A 255 14.67 14.91 12.55
C ALA A 255 14.08 15.77 11.41
N GLY A 256 12.95 16.42 11.70
CA GLY A 256 12.25 17.31 10.73
C GLY A 256 11.32 16.59 9.75
N LEU A 257 11.32 15.26 9.74
CA LEU A 257 10.29 14.44 9.12
C LEU A 257 9.35 13.86 10.19
N SER A 258 8.14 13.50 9.77
CA SER A 258 7.18 12.76 10.58
C SER A 258 6.86 11.44 9.88
N TYR A 259 6.84 10.37 10.66
CA TYR A 259 6.67 9.01 10.20
C TYR A 259 5.42 8.39 10.84
N ALA A 260 4.53 7.86 9.99
CA ALA A 260 3.33 7.17 10.44
C ALA A 260 3.67 5.84 11.12
N PRO A 261 2.78 5.30 11.97
CA PRO A 261 2.94 3.99 12.60
C PRO A 261 3.29 2.86 11.64
N GLU A 262 2.81 2.90 10.40
CA GLU A 262 2.98 1.81 9.46
C GLU A 262 4.22 1.98 8.54
N HIS A 263 5.02 3.02 8.74
CA HIS A 263 6.10 3.37 7.82
C HIS A 263 7.14 2.25 7.63
N VAL A 264 7.72 1.73 8.72
CA VAL A 264 8.73 0.66 8.64
C VAL A 264 8.13 -0.60 8.02
N GLU A 265 6.89 -0.90 8.38
CA GLU A 265 6.18 -2.03 7.82
C GLU A 265 5.98 -1.90 6.30
N ASP A 266 5.53 -0.74 5.84
CA ASP A 266 5.31 -0.52 4.41
C ASP A 266 6.61 -0.64 3.63
N LEU A 267 7.75 -0.23 4.22
CA LEU A 267 9.08 -0.43 3.63
C LEU A 267 9.46 -1.91 3.57
N VAL A 268 9.29 -2.66 4.67
CA VAL A 268 9.62 -4.10 4.70
C VAL A 268 8.78 -4.88 3.69
N LEU A 269 7.47 -4.61 3.64
CA LEU A 269 6.59 -5.19 2.64
C LEU A 269 7.06 -4.76 1.25
N GLY A 270 7.29 -3.46 1.04
CA GLY A 270 7.83 -2.83 -0.16
C GLY A 270 9.00 -3.58 -0.76
N ARG A 271 10.00 -3.84 0.08
CA ARG A 271 11.20 -4.58 -0.29
C ARG A 271 10.88 -6.02 -0.73
N GLY A 272 10.11 -6.75 0.08
CA GLY A 272 9.79 -8.15 -0.19
C GLY A 272 9.01 -8.34 -1.50
N TYR A 273 8.12 -7.40 -1.78
CA TYR A 273 7.12 -7.50 -2.82
C TYR A 273 7.59 -6.82 -4.11
N GLY A 274 8.40 -5.76 -4.00
CA GLY A 274 9.13 -5.15 -5.10
C GLY A 274 10.27 -6.02 -5.60
N GLN A 275 10.69 -7.02 -4.81
CA GLN A 275 11.83 -7.90 -5.09
C GLN A 275 13.12 -7.13 -5.38
N ARG A 276 13.31 -6.03 -4.66
CA ARG A 276 14.47 -5.16 -4.78
C ARG A 276 15.26 -5.14 -3.47
N PRO A 277 16.60 -4.98 -3.51
CA PRO A 277 17.41 -4.90 -2.30
C PRO A 277 17.03 -3.73 -1.39
N VAL A 278 16.61 -2.61 -2.00
CA VAL A 278 16.33 -1.35 -1.32
C VAL A 278 14.88 -0.93 -1.53
N SER A 279 14.25 -0.45 -0.46
CA SER A 279 12.94 0.19 -0.51
C SER A 279 13.01 1.58 0.12
N GLY A 280 12.14 2.49 -0.27
CA GLY A 280 12.09 3.83 0.29
C GLY A 280 10.88 4.61 -0.18
N VAL A 281 10.83 5.89 0.14
CA VAL A 281 9.76 6.80 -0.29
C VAL A 281 10.35 7.86 -1.20
N LEU A 282 9.62 8.24 -2.25
CA LEU A 282 9.82 9.51 -2.93
C LEU A 282 8.93 10.55 -2.25
N MET A 283 9.48 11.28 -1.29
CA MET A 283 8.70 12.15 -0.42
C MET A 283 8.18 13.38 -1.17
N ARG A 284 6.84 13.50 -1.27
CA ARG A 284 6.19 14.68 -1.88
C ARG A 284 5.31 15.47 -0.90
N ARG A 285 5.10 14.95 0.31
CA ARG A 285 4.21 15.56 1.30
C ARG A 285 4.97 16.48 2.25
N THR A 286 4.43 17.67 2.44
CA THR A 286 4.92 18.64 3.42
C THR A 286 3.76 19.12 4.28
N PHE A 287 3.85 18.92 5.58
CA PHE A 287 2.94 19.51 6.56
C PHE A 287 3.35 20.95 6.85
N LEU A 288 2.38 21.86 6.82
CA LEU A 288 2.50 23.28 7.10
C LEU A 288 1.80 23.56 8.44
N PRO A 289 2.53 23.58 9.57
CA PRO A 289 1.92 23.74 10.90
C PRO A 289 1.12 25.02 11.04
N ALA A 290 1.58 26.13 10.45
CA ALA A 290 0.90 27.42 10.49
C ALA A 290 -0.50 27.41 9.85
N LEU A 291 -0.76 26.45 8.95
CA LEU A 291 -2.03 26.28 8.24
C LEU A 291 -2.78 25.02 8.67
N ASP A 292 -2.20 24.23 9.58
CA ASP A 292 -2.64 22.88 9.94
C ASP A 292 -3.05 22.03 8.71
N THR A 293 -2.21 22.05 7.67
CA THR A 293 -2.53 21.38 6.40
C THR A 293 -1.32 20.66 5.83
N THR A 294 -1.57 19.58 5.11
CA THR A 294 -0.52 18.90 4.34
C THR A 294 -0.68 19.24 2.87
N VAL A 295 0.41 19.69 2.26
CA VAL A 295 0.51 19.88 0.81
C VAL A 295 1.28 18.74 0.17
N ARG A 296 0.92 18.40 -1.05
CA ARG A 296 1.60 17.38 -1.87
C ARG A 296 2.16 18.02 -3.14
N ALA A 297 3.47 17.85 -3.36
CA ALA A 297 4.14 18.25 -4.60
C ALA A 297 3.71 17.36 -5.77
N ALA A 298 3.67 17.94 -6.96
CA ALA A 298 3.46 17.18 -8.19
C ALA A 298 4.61 16.20 -8.45
N GLY A 299 4.33 15.13 -9.20
CA GLY A 299 5.32 14.12 -9.57
C GLY A 299 4.72 12.72 -9.54
N GLU A 300 5.45 11.77 -10.11
CA GLU A 300 5.00 10.39 -10.24
C GLU A 300 4.61 9.80 -8.89
N GLY A 301 3.31 9.59 -8.71
CA GLY A 301 2.75 8.94 -7.54
C GLY A 301 2.72 7.43 -7.68
N GLY A 302 2.87 6.76 -6.56
CA GLY A 302 2.61 5.34 -6.44
C GLY A 302 3.85 4.48 -6.28
N GLU A 303 3.56 3.25 -5.88
CA GLU A 303 4.56 2.23 -5.57
C GLU A 303 5.17 1.64 -6.83
N ARG A 304 6.49 1.69 -7.01
CA ARG A 304 7.12 1.30 -8.28
C ARG A 304 8.61 1.04 -8.13
N PRO A 305 9.23 0.33 -9.09
CA PRO A 305 10.69 0.42 -9.27
C PRO A 305 11.10 1.89 -9.44
N ALA A 306 12.11 2.31 -8.69
CA ALA A 306 12.55 3.69 -8.65
C ALA A 306 14.07 3.75 -8.62
N ARG A 307 14.64 4.63 -9.44
CA ARG A 307 16.09 4.87 -9.48
C ARG A 307 16.56 5.84 -8.41
N THR A 308 15.63 6.56 -7.80
CA THR A 308 15.92 7.50 -6.73
C THR A 308 14.92 7.32 -5.60
N LEU A 309 15.38 7.57 -4.37
CA LEU A 309 14.58 7.52 -3.14
C LEU A 309 14.99 8.67 -2.22
N THR A 310 14.12 9.11 -1.31
CA THR A 310 14.49 10.07 -0.27
C THR A 310 15.37 9.38 0.78
N ALA A 311 16.60 9.87 0.97
CA ALA A 311 17.64 9.22 1.77
C ALA A 311 17.16 8.80 3.17
N ALA A 312 16.46 9.68 3.89
CA ALA A 312 15.94 9.44 5.24
C ALA A 312 14.74 8.47 5.34
N THR A 313 14.36 7.83 4.24
CA THR A 313 13.24 6.89 4.17
C THR A 313 13.69 5.52 3.65
N VAL A 314 14.98 5.38 3.34
CA VAL A 314 15.52 4.17 2.76
C VAL A 314 15.60 3.06 3.80
N LEU A 315 15.24 1.84 3.39
CA LEU A 315 15.42 0.59 4.11
C LEU A 315 16.12 -0.41 3.19
N GLY A 316 17.20 -0.99 3.69
CA GLY A 316 18.00 -2.02 3.02
C GLY A 316 18.82 -2.80 4.03
N SER A 317 19.68 -3.70 3.58
CA SER A 317 20.68 -4.31 4.47
C SER A 317 21.72 -3.26 4.91
N PRO A 318 22.47 -3.49 6.00
CA PRO A 318 23.54 -2.58 6.41
C PRO A 318 24.56 -2.34 5.28
N ALA A 319 24.88 -3.39 4.52
CA ALA A 319 25.78 -3.30 3.37
C ALA A 319 25.22 -2.43 2.23
N ASP A 320 23.92 -2.53 1.95
CA ASP A 320 23.26 -1.69 0.93
C ASP A 320 23.35 -0.21 1.32
N LEU A 321 23.08 0.12 2.59
CA LEU A 321 23.11 1.50 3.09
C LEU A 321 24.52 2.11 3.09
N LEU A 322 25.55 1.31 3.38
CA LEU A 322 26.95 1.70 3.26
C LEU A 322 27.36 1.92 1.80
N ALA A 323 26.93 1.05 0.88
CA ALA A 323 27.20 1.18 -0.55
C ALA A 323 26.57 2.46 -1.13
N LEU A 324 25.39 2.83 -0.65
CA LEU A 324 24.71 4.08 -0.98
C LEU A 324 25.33 5.33 -0.31
N GLY A 325 26.26 5.14 0.63
CA GLY A 325 26.91 6.23 1.36
C GLY A 325 25.97 7.01 2.29
N LEU A 326 24.88 6.39 2.75
CA LEU A 326 23.89 7.06 3.61
C LEU A 326 24.43 7.38 5.00
N ASP A 327 25.49 6.70 5.44
CA ASP A 327 26.25 7.01 6.66
C ASP A 327 26.83 8.44 6.66
N ARG A 328 27.19 8.95 5.48
CA ARG A 328 27.82 10.26 5.27
C ARG A 328 26.85 11.34 4.80
N SER A 329 25.55 11.04 4.68
CA SER A 329 24.58 12.02 4.19
C SER A 329 24.26 13.07 5.25
N ASP A 330 24.51 14.32 4.91
CA ASP A 330 24.14 15.50 5.71
C ASP A 330 22.87 16.20 5.18
N ALA A 331 22.34 15.72 4.05
CA ALA A 331 21.15 16.25 3.40
C ALA A 331 20.04 15.18 3.40
N PRO A 332 19.40 14.92 4.54
CA PRO A 332 18.58 13.72 4.69
C PRO A 332 17.24 13.79 3.94
N ALA A 333 16.80 15.01 3.57
CA ALA A 333 15.67 15.23 2.70
C ALA A 333 16.02 15.15 1.19
N ALA A 334 17.30 14.99 0.84
CA ALA A 334 17.74 14.82 -0.54
C ALA A 334 17.42 13.43 -1.08
N THR A 335 17.39 13.32 -2.40
CA THR A 335 17.28 12.05 -3.09
C THR A 335 18.65 11.36 -3.16
N VAL A 336 18.67 10.05 -2.96
CA VAL A 336 19.81 9.18 -3.23
C VAL A 336 19.53 8.36 -4.49
N ASP A 337 20.55 8.15 -5.32
CA ASP A 337 20.49 7.25 -6.48
C ASP A 337 20.69 5.80 -5.99
N VAL A 338 19.72 4.95 -6.31
CA VAL A 338 19.69 3.53 -5.94
C VAL A 338 19.71 2.62 -7.16
N GLY A 339 19.94 3.19 -8.36
CA GLY A 339 20.01 2.42 -9.60
C GLY A 339 18.75 1.59 -9.86
N ASP A 340 18.92 0.37 -10.33
CA ASP A 340 17.79 -0.55 -10.52
C ASP A 340 17.41 -1.31 -9.23
N ASP A 341 18.09 -1.04 -8.12
CA ASP A 341 17.89 -1.77 -6.85
C ASP A 341 16.85 -1.12 -5.93
N GLY A 342 16.21 -0.03 -6.37
CA GLY A 342 15.23 0.71 -5.60
C GLY A 342 13.78 0.33 -5.89
N TYR A 343 12.99 0.28 -4.82
CA TYR A 343 11.53 0.27 -4.89
C TYR A 343 10.93 1.41 -4.06
N ALA A 344 10.25 2.34 -4.72
CA ALA A 344 9.50 3.39 -4.04
C ALA A 344 8.17 2.82 -3.54
N ILE A 345 7.88 2.98 -2.26
CA ILE A 345 6.56 2.75 -1.68
C ILE A 345 5.74 4.04 -1.68
N HIS A 346 4.47 3.99 -1.27
CA HIS A 346 3.63 5.18 -1.15
C HIS A 346 4.18 6.16 -0.09
N ASP A 347 3.93 7.46 -0.27
CA ASP A 347 4.41 8.50 0.64
C ASP A 347 3.43 8.88 1.74
N LEU A 348 2.27 8.21 1.85
CA LEU A 348 1.25 8.51 2.89
C LEU A 348 1.80 8.48 4.32
N GLY A 349 2.79 7.61 4.57
CA GLY A 349 3.37 7.42 5.89
C GLY A 349 4.51 8.39 6.22
N VAL A 350 4.91 9.29 5.31
CA VAL A 350 6.04 10.20 5.54
C VAL A 350 5.72 11.62 5.08
N ARG A 351 6.02 12.59 5.92
CA ARG A 351 5.87 14.01 5.56
C ARG A 351 7.01 14.85 6.11
N ARG A 352 7.45 15.82 5.33
CA ARG A 352 8.32 16.91 5.80
C ARG A 352 7.51 17.86 6.68
N ILE A 353 8.10 18.38 7.75
CA ILE A 353 7.46 19.42 8.58
C ILE A 353 8.12 20.77 8.22
N ALA A 354 7.38 21.67 7.60
CA ALA A 354 7.88 23.00 7.27
C ALA A 354 7.88 23.89 8.52
N ARG A 355 9.07 24.18 9.07
CA ARG A 355 9.22 25.01 10.27
C ARG A 355 9.70 26.43 9.98
N ASP A 356 10.24 26.65 8.78
CA ASP A 356 10.77 27.93 8.34
C ASP A 356 10.06 28.41 7.07
N ALA A 357 10.08 29.73 6.86
CA ALA A 357 9.42 30.37 5.73
C ALA A 357 9.92 29.87 4.36
N ALA A 358 11.20 29.51 4.24
CA ALA A 358 11.77 29.01 2.99
C ALA A 358 11.21 27.63 2.62
N THR A 359 11.08 26.73 3.59
CA THR A 359 10.47 25.41 3.41
C THR A 359 8.98 25.52 3.11
N VAL A 360 8.26 26.43 3.78
CA VAL A 360 6.86 26.73 3.48
C VAL A 360 6.71 27.19 2.03
N ASP A 361 7.47 28.22 1.63
CA ASP A 361 7.41 28.77 0.28
C ASP A 361 7.81 27.75 -0.80
N ALA A 362 8.85 26.94 -0.56
CA ALA A 362 9.23 25.85 -1.46
C ALA A 362 8.12 24.81 -1.63
N ALA A 363 7.43 24.44 -0.54
CA ALA A 363 6.33 23.47 -0.58
C ALA A 363 5.11 24.00 -1.36
N LEU A 364 4.85 25.30 -1.25
CA LEU A 364 3.76 25.98 -1.97
C LEU A 364 4.08 26.12 -3.46
N ARG A 365 5.32 26.53 -3.79
CA ARG A 365 5.79 26.65 -5.19
C ARG A 365 5.85 25.32 -5.92
N ALA A 366 6.10 24.21 -5.23
CA ALA A 366 6.07 22.86 -5.81
C ALA A 366 4.67 22.38 -6.24
N GLY A 367 3.65 23.26 -6.22
CA GLY A 367 2.30 22.97 -6.71
C GLY A 367 1.41 22.29 -5.67
N GLY A 368 1.62 22.60 -4.39
CA GLY A 368 1.01 21.96 -3.24
C GLY A 368 -0.52 21.83 -3.33
N ARG A 369 -1.01 20.64 -3.69
CA ARG A 369 -2.43 20.29 -3.54
C ARG A 369 -2.73 20.00 -2.08
N GLN A 370 -3.84 20.54 -1.56
CA GLN A 370 -4.26 20.23 -0.19
C GLN A 370 -4.69 18.76 -0.11
N VAL A 371 -4.25 18.07 0.95
CA VAL A 371 -4.57 16.66 1.17
C VAL A 371 -5.92 16.49 1.88
N ASP A 372 -6.31 17.45 2.73
CA ASP A 372 -7.59 17.47 3.44
C ASP A 372 -8.62 18.44 2.79
N GLY A 373 -8.39 18.80 1.52
CA GLY A 373 -9.23 19.73 0.75
C GLY A 373 -9.15 19.46 -0.75
N THR A 374 -10.10 19.99 -1.52
CA THR A 374 -10.18 19.74 -2.98
C THR A 374 -9.38 20.74 -3.82
N GLY A 375 -8.76 21.75 -3.20
CA GLY A 375 -8.15 22.89 -3.85
C GLY A 375 -6.61 22.87 -3.93
N ARG A 376 -6.08 23.67 -4.87
CA ARG A 376 -4.69 24.14 -4.83
C ARG A 376 -4.60 25.32 -3.85
N ILE A 377 -3.49 25.44 -3.12
CA ILE A 377 -3.24 26.64 -2.34
C ILE A 377 -2.89 27.78 -3.30
N ASP A 378 -3.64 28.88 -3.23
CA ASP A 378 -3.32 30.10 -3.97
C ASP A 378 -1.96 30.65 -3.48
N PRO A 379 -0.95 30.81 -4.35
CA PRO A 379 0.36 31.34 -3.98
C PRO A 379 0.29 32.72 -3.31
N GLY A 380 -0.67 33.56 -3.70
CA GLY A 380 -0.91 34.89 -3.12
C GLY A 380 -1.37 34.81 -1.67
N TYR A 381 -2.28 33.88 -1.36
CA TYR A 381 -2.76 33.61 0.00
C TYR A 381 -1.64 33.05 0.89
N ALA A 382 -0.76 32.25 0.30
CA ALA A 382 0.32 31.59 1.01
C ALA A 382 1.50 32.53 1.35
N SER A 383 1.75 33.53 0.50
CA SER A 383 2.75 34.59 0.75
C SER A 383 2.42 35.47 1.96
N TYR A 384 1.16 35.53 2.38
CA TYR A 384 0.72 36.24 3.58
C TYR A 384 1.20 35.49 4.84
N PHE A 385 0.99 34.17 4.90
CA PHE A 385 1.38 33.37 6.06
C PHE A 385 2.88 33.18 6.20
N ALA A 386 3.62 33.08 5.09
CA ALA A 386 5.08 32.99 5.11
C ALA A 386 5.76 34.27 5.62
N ARG A 387 5.05 35.41 5.64
CA ARG A 387 5.54 36.69 6.19
C ARG A 387 5.21 36.88 7.67
N THR A 388 4.30 36.07 8.21
CA THR A 388 3.82 36.17 9.60
C THR A 388 4.27 35.01 10.50
N ALA A 389 4.87 33.97 9.92
CA ALA A 389 5.55 32.88 10.60
C ALA A 389 7.05 33.16 10.67
#